data_AF-A0A9D2HX74-F1
#
_entry.id   AF-A0A9D2HX74-F1
#
_cell.length_a   1.000
_cell.length_b   1.000
_cell.length_c   1.000
_cell.angle_alpha   90.00
_cell.angle_beta   90.00
_cell.angle_gamma   90.00
#
_symmetry.space_group_name_H-M   'P 1'
#
loop_
_entity.id
_entity.type
_entity.pdbx_description
1 polymer ?
#
loop_
_entity_poly.entity_id
_entity_poly.type
_entity_poly.pdbx_seq_one_letter_code
_entity_poly.pdbx_strand_id
1 'polypeptide(L)'
;MKKVMSSLKFIFRNGETWTISRENIGDLWIKQVTTSYGRIGNSEFQEIHPCESLRIEIHQEADHVKSVDINLGGIEAGMFDRVRKYQDIEMMDILYQDEDHPKSDVIVQSDRIYFPYKALDTDGNDNEYQSSKVVDDTLYIVIDPHKDVNEIYPEN
;
A
#
# COMPACT_ATOMS: atom_id res chain seq x y z
N MET A 1 -20.45 -16.53 6.70
CA MET A 1 -19.70 -15.33 6.28
C MET A 1 -18.23 -15.67 6.29
N LYS A 2 -17.73 -16.09 5.14
CA LYS A 2 -16.32 -16.38 4.92
C LYS A 2 -15.71 -15.15 4.26
N LYS A 3 -14.96 -14.38 5.04
CA LYS A 3 -14.28 -13.17 4.55
C LYS A 3 -13.03 -13.60 3.78
N VAL A 4 -12.89 -13.09 2.57
CA VAL A 4 -11.72 -13.34 1.72
C VAL A 4 -11.12 -12.00 1.35
N MET A 5 -9.80 -11.88 1.53
CA MET A 5 -9.06 -10.69 1.09
C MET A 5 -9.19 -10.58 -0.44
N SER A 6 -9.67 -9.43 -0.91
CA SER A 6 -9.96 -9.18 -2.32
C SER A 6 -8.91 -8.29 -2.98
N SER A 7 -8.43 -7.30 -2.25
CA SER A 7 -7.54 -6.26 -2.78
C SER A 7 -6.83 -5.51 -1.66
N LEU A 8 -5.72 -4.87 -2.01
CA LEU A 8 -5.07 -3.86 -1.20
C LEU A 8 -5.34 -2.50 -1.79
N LYS A 9 -5.71 -1.53 -0.95
CA LYS A 9 -5.84 -0.14 -1.36
C LYS A 9 -4.76 0.69 -0.69
N PHE A 10 -3.72 1.05 -1.43
CA PHE A 10 -2.71 1.99 -0.97
C PHE A 10 -3.26 3.41 -0.97
N ILE A 11 -2.93 4.18 0.06
CA ILE A 11 -3.27 5.59 0.19
C ILE A 11 -1.96 6.39 0.26
N PHE A 12 -1.83 7.34 -0.65
CA PHE A 12 -0.69 8.24 -0.73
C PHE A 12 -0.94 9.51 0.11
N ARG A 13 0.13 10.19 0.52
CA ARG A 13 0.07 11.46 1.29
C ARG A 13 -0.80 12.54 0.64
N ASN A 14 -0.84 12.58 -0.70
CA ASN A 14 -1.66 13.53 -1.45
C ASN A 14 -3.15 13.14 -1.51
N GLY A 15 -3.55 12.02 -0.92
CA GLY A 15 -4.92 11.49 -0.92
C GLY A 15 -5.28 10.67 -2.16
N GLU A 16 -4.37 10.53 -3.13
CA GLU A 16 -4.55 9.55 -4.21
C GLU A 16 -4.56 8.14 -3.64
N THR A 17 -5.17 7.23 -4.38
CA THR A 17 -5.26 5.83 -3.97
C THR A 17 -4.94 4.90 -5.11
N TRP A 18 -4.38 3.75 -4.78
CA TRP A 18 -4.10 2.68 -5.75
C TRP A 18 -4.63 1.36 -5.23
N THR A 19 -5.67 0.84 -5.89
CA THR A 19 -6.27 -0.44 -5.55
C THR A 19 -5.69 -1.57 -6.41
N ILE A 20 -5.06 -2.54 -5.75
CA ILE A 20 -4.45 -3.73 -6.35
C ILE A 20 -5.31 -4.94 -6.02
N SER A 21 -5.84 -5.60 -7.05
CA SER A 21 -6.54 -6.87 -6.84
C SER A 21 -5.59 -7.96 -6.34
N ARG A 22 -6.11 -8.91 -5.53
CA ARG A 22 -5.32 -10.02 -4.97
C ARG A 22 -4.58 -10.86 -6.02
N GLU A 23 -5.12 -10.99 -7.24
CA GLU A 23 -4.50 -11.75 -8.33
C GLU A 23 -3.21 -11.14 -8.86
N ASN A 24 -2.97 -9.84 -8.62
CA ASN A 24 -1.78 -9.13 -9.07
C ASN A 24 -0.77 -8.92 -7.94
N ILE A 25 -0.95 -9.58 -6.80
CA ILE A 25 -0.04 -9.55 -5.66
C ILE A 25 0.75 -10.84 -5.66
N GLY A 26 2.08 -10.73 -5.68
CA GLY A 26 2.98 -11.85 -5.46
C GLY A 26 3.08 -12.13 -3.95
N ASP A 27 4.29 -12.03 -3.40
CA ASP A 27 4.49 -12.14 -1.96
C ASP A 27 4.11 -10.84 -1.23
N LEU A 28 3.28 -10.97 -0.17
CA LEU A 28 2.95 -9.89 0.77
C LEU A 28 3.44 -10.27 2.16
N TRP A 29 4.26 -9.42 2.75
CA TRP A 29 4.74 -9.58 4.12
C TRP A 29 4.59 -8.29 4.92
N ILE A 30 3.85 -8.38 6.03
CA ILE A 30 3.64 -7.28 6.97
C ILE A 30 4.17 -7.72 8.33
N LYS A 31 5.22 -7.05 8.81
CA LYS A 31 5.87 -7.37 10.08
C LYS A 31 5.18 -6.66 11.23
N GLN A 32 4.86 -7.42 12.27
CA GLN A 32 4.38 -6.91 13.58
C GLN A 32 3.29 -5.83 13.46
N VAL A 33 2.12 -6.23 12.97
CA VAL A 33 0.92 -5.40 13.14
C VAL A 33 0.52 -5.41 14.60
N THR A 34 0.48 -4.24 15.23
CA THR A 34 0.04 -4.08 16.62
C THR A 34 -1.30 -3.34 16.66
N THR A 35 -1.99 -3.40 17.80
CA THR A 35 -3.16 -2.54 18.05
C THR A 35 -2.76 -1.46 19.03
N SER A 36 -2.98 -0.21 18.65
CA SER A 36 -2.79 0.97 19.48
C SER A 36 -4.10 1.74 19.59
N TYR A 37 -4.36 2.35 20.74
CA TYR A 37 -5.52 3.20 20.95
C TYR A 37 -5.05 4.64 21.20
N GLY A 38 -5.42 5.57 20.31
CA GLY A 38 -4.86 6.92 20.35
C GLY A 38 -5.50 7.88 19.35
N ARG A 39 -4.82 9.00 19.09
CA ARG A 39 -5.21 10.01 18.10
C ARG A 39 -4.09 10.17 17.09
N ILE A 40 -4.45 10.32 15.83
CA ILE A 40 -3.52 10.69 14.74
C ILE A 40 -3.77 12.16 14.43
N GLY A 41 -2.78 13.02 14.68
CA GLY A 41 -2.95 14.48 14.54
C GLY A 41 -4.12 15.00 15.38
N ASN A 42 -5.08 15.67 14.74
CA ASN A 42 -6.28 16.23 15.36
C ASN A 42 -7.52 15.31 15.26
N SER A 43 -7.34 14.03 14.95
CA SER A 43 -8.45 13.07 14.85
C SER A 43 -9.02 12.67 16.23
N GLU A 44 -10.20 12.05 16.18
CA GLU A 44 -10.81 11.42 17.35
C GLU A 44 -10.01 10.22 17.87
N PHE A 45 -10.27 9.84 19.11
CA PHE A 45 -9.68 8.65 19.70
C PHE A 45 -10.16 7.41 18.94
N GLN A 46 -9.22 6.62 18.43
CA GLN A 46 -9.49 5.50 17.55
C GLN A 46 -8.52 4.35 17.79
N GLU A 47 -8.91 3.17 17.31
CA GLU A 47 -8.03 2.02 17.17
C GLU A 47 -7.15 2.21 15.93
N ILE A 48 -5.86 1.91 16.05
CA ILE A 48 -4.82 2.16 15.04
C ILE A 48 -3.99 0.89 14.91
N HIS A 49 -3.72 0.45 13.67
CA HIS A 49 -2.89 -0.72 13.42
C HIS A 49 -1.58 -0.36 12.72
N PRO A 50 -0.55 0.11 13.46
CA PRO A 50 0.76 0.32 12.88
C PRO A 50 1.49 -1.01 12.69
N CYS A 51 2.28 -1.11 11.62
CA CYS A 51 3.21 -2.20 11.41
C CYS A 51 4.66 -1.74 11.58
N GLU A 52 5.57 -2.70 11.81
CA GLU A 52 7.01 -2.44 11.87
C GLU A 52 7.63 -2.33 10.47
N SER A 53 7.13 -3.11 9.50
CA SER A 53 7.69 -3.17 8.14
C SER A 53 6.70 -3.75 7.13
N LEU A 54 6.76 -3.29 5.88
CA LEU A 54 6.06 -3.84 4.72
C LEU A 54 7.07 -4.31 3.68
N ARG A 55 6.80 -5.47 3.07
CA ARG A 55 7.41 -5.92 1.82
C ARG A 55 6.31 -6.47 0.91
N ILE A 56 6.32 -6.09 -0.35
CA ILE A 56 5.31 -6.54 -1.30
C ILE A 56 5.89 -6.62 -2.72
N GLU A 57 5.45 -7.66 -3.44
CA GLU A 57 5.65 -7.84 -4.87
C GLU A 57 4.34 -7.63 -5.61
N ILE A 58 4.38 -6.85 -6.68
CA ILE A 58 3.19 -6.45 -7.45
C ILE A 58 3.46 -6.73 -8.93
N HIS A 59 2.60 -7.53 -9.56
CA HIS A 59 2.70 -7.88 -10.98
C HIS A 59 2.24 -6.73 -11.89
N GLN A 60 2.81 -6.66 -13.09
CA GLN A 60 2.62 -5.57 -14.05
C GLN A 60 1.16 -5.26 -14.38
N GLU A 61 0.27 -6.25 -14.29
CA GLU A 61 -1.17 -6.09 -14.53
C GLU A 61 -1.83 -5.07 -13.59
N ALA A 62 -1.18 -4.74 -12.46
CA ALA A 62 -1.62 -3.69 -11.53
C ALA A 62 -1.09 -2.29 -11.86
N ASP A 63 -0.18 -2.14 -12.82
CA ASP A 63 0.42 -0.86 -13.19
C ASP A 63 -0.61 0.10 -13.84
N HIS A 64 -1.57 -0.48 -14.58
CA HIS A 64 -2.68 0.27 -15.17
C HIS A 64 -3.88 0.35 -14.21
N VAL A 65 -4.20 1.58 -13.80
CA VAL A 65 -5.26 1.88 -12.83
C VAL A 65 -6.65 1.54 -13.38
N LYS A 66 -7.51 0.90 -12.56
CA LYS A 66 -8.95 0.83 -12.83
C LYS A 66 -9.54 2.24 -12.70
N SER A 67 -10.28 2.70 -13.71
CA SER A 67 -10.78 4.07 -13.90
C SER A 67 -11.45 4.80 -12.71
N VAL A 68 -11.75 4.10 -11.63
CA VAL A 68 -12.48 4.58 -10.44
C VAL A 68 -11.57 5.25 -9.39
N ASP A 69 -10.25 5.01 -9.44
CA ASP A 69 -9.27 5.59 -8.50
C ASP A 69 -8.66 6.94 -9.00
N ILE A 70 -9.22 7.52 -10.07
CA ILE A 70 -8.60 8.63 -10.82
C ILE A 70 -9.16 10.00 -10.38
N ASN A 71 -8.32 10.83 -9.77
CA ASN A 71 -8.42 12.29 -9.93
C ASN A 71 -7.53 12.72 -11.12
N LEU A 72 -8.10 13.48 -12.06
CA LEU A 72 -7.52 13.77 -13.37
C LEU A 72 -6.15 14.47 -13.28
N GLY A 73 -5.09 13.84 -13.84
CA GLY A 73 -3.85 14.54 -14.20
C GLY A 73 -2.60 13.68 -14.45
N GLY A 74 -2.50 12.47 -13.87
CA GLY A 74 -1.23 11.71 -13.83
C GLY A 74 -1.11 10.49 -14.74
N ILE A 75 -2.04 10.26 -15.67
CA ILE A 75 -2.26 8.96 -16.35
C ILE A 75 -1.10 8.50 -17.26
N GLU A 76 -0.17 9.37 -17.68
CA GLU A 76 0.74 8.99 -18.78
C GLU A 76 1.86 8.00 -18.41
N ALA A 77 2.19 7.80 -17.11
CA ALA A 77 3.38 7.02 -16.71
C ALA A 77 3.11 5.68 -15.98
N GLY A 78 1.88 5.38 -15.55
CA GLY A 78 1.59 4.17 -14.75
C GLY A 78 1.92 4.31 -13.25
N MET A 79 1.37 3.40 -12.44
CA MET A 79 1.55 3.41 -10.99
C MET A 79 2.95 3.01 -10.54
N PHE A 80 3.62 2.16 -11.30
CA PHE A 80 4.96 1.68 -10.97
C PHE A 80 5.96 2.83 -11.04
N ASP A 81 5.91 3.63 -12.10
CA ASP A 81 6.75 4.83 -12.21
C ASP A 81 6.40 5.87 -11.16
N ARG A 82 5.11 6.02 -10.81
CA ARG A 82 4.67 6.90 -9.71
C ARG A 82 5.31 6.49 -8.39
N VAL A 83 5.24 5.22 -8.02
CA VAL A 83 5.77 4.68 -6.74
C VAL A 83 7.30 4.68 -6.70
N ARG A 84 7.96 4.58 -7.85
CA ARG A 84 9.42 4.74 -7.96
C ARG A 84 9.86 6.19 -7.83
N LYS A 85 9.04 7.12 -8.30
CA LYS A 85 9.35 8.55 -8.31
C LYS A 85 9.03 9.24 -6.99
N TYR A 86 7.95 8.83 -6.33
CA TYR A 86 7.45 9.46 -5.10
C TYR A 86 7.38 8.44 -3.98
N GLN A 87 7.96 8.80 -2.83
CA GLN A 87 8.08 7.92 -1.67
C GLN A 87 6.94 8.19 -0.67
N ASP A 88 5.71 8.34 -1.17
CA ASP A 88 4.62 8.99 -0.44
C ASP A 88 3.49 8.04 -0.02
N ILE A 89 3.73 6.72 0.02
CA ILE A 89 2.77 5.74 0.54
C ILE A 89 2.69 5.90 2.06
N GLU A 90 1.50 6.24 2.55
CA GLU A 90 1.28 6.51 3.97
C GLU A 90 0.70 5.30 4.71
N MET A 91 -0.28 4.65 4.09
CA MET A 91 -1.07 3.58 4.70
C MET A 91 -1.74 2.72 3.63
N MET A 92 -2.33 1.63 4.07
CA MET A 92 -3.03 0.70 3.18
C MET A 92 -4.25 0.12 3.88
N ASP A 93 -5.34 -0.02 3.13
CA ASP A 93 -6.51 -0.78 3.57
C ASP A 93 -6.48 -2.18 2.93
N ILE A 94 -6.57 -3.23 3.76
CA ILE A 94 -6.83 -4.59 3.31
C ILE A 94 -8.33 -4.74 3.15
N LEU A 95 -8.79 -4.97 1.93
CA LEU A 95 -10.22 -5.05 1.61
C LEU A 95 -10.69 -6.50 1.58
N TYR A 96 -11.84 -6.76 2.20
CA TYR A 96 -12.43 -8.08 2.30
C TYR A 96 -13.80 -8.12 1.63
N GLN A 97 -14.03 -9.17 0.85
CA GLN A 97 -15.33 -9.53 0.29
C GLN A 97 -15.92 -10.71 1.06
N ASP A 98 -17.25 -10.84 1.01
CA ASP A 98 -17.95 -12.02 1.47
C ASP A 98 -18.15 -12.98 0.29
N GLU A 99 -17.57 -14.17 0.37
CA GLU A 99 -17.60 -15.18 -0.69
C GLU A 99 -19.03 -15.66 -1.00
N ASP A 100 -19.90 -15.62 0.01
CA ASP A 100 -21.30 -16.05 -0.08
C ASP A 100 -22.25 -14.91 -0.51
N HIS A 101 -21.73 -13.71 -0.76
CA HIS A 101 -22.56 -12.54 -1.06
C HIS A 101 -23.17 -12.66 -2.48
N PRO A 102 -24.47 -12.31 -2.68
CA PRO A 102 -25.13 -12.37 -3.99
C PRO A 102 -24.45 -11.55 -5.10
N LYS A 103 -23.60 -10.61 -4.69
CA LYS A 103 -22.73 -9.81 -5.54
C LYS A 103 -21.30 -9.99 -5.06
N SER A 104 -20.48 -10.67 -5.86
CA SER A 104 -19.12 -11.08 -5.50
C SER A 104 -18.12 -9.91 -5.42
N ASP A 105 -18.53 -8.68 -5.73
CA ASP A 105 -17.70 -7.47 -5.76
C ASP A 105 -17.86 -6.56 -4.53
N VAL A 106 -18.77 -6.90 -3.61
CA VAL A 106 -19.08 -6.04 -2.45
C VAL A 106 -18.03 -6.18 -1.36
N ILE A 107 -17.33 -5.07 -1.06
CA ILE A 107 -16.45 -4.97 0.10
C ILE A 107 -17.30 -4.89 1.37
N VAL A 108 -17.08 -5.83 2.29
CA VAL A 108 -17.83 -5.95 3.56
C VAL A 108 -17.01 -5.53 4.78
N GLN A 109 -15.69 -5.43 4.64
CA GLN A 109 -14.78 -4.95 5.68
C GLN A 109 -13.51 -4.39 5.05
N SER A 110 -12.88 -3.44 5.76
CA SER A 110 -11.53 -2.97 5.48
C SER A 110 -10.73 -2.89 6.78
N ASP A 111 -9.48 -3.39 6.77
CA ASP A 111 -8.55 -3.24 7.89
C ASP A 111 -7.41 -2.32 7.47
N ARG A 112 -7.24 -1.20 8.18
CA ARG A 112 -6.23 -0.18 7.86
C ARG A 112 -4.92 -0.46 8.56
N ILE A 113 -3.83 -0.53 7.79
CA ILE A 113 -2.45 -0.67 8.27
C ILE A 113 -1.70 0.63 8.03
N TYR A 114 -1.05 1.13 9.07
CA TYR A 114 -0.19 2.31 9.00
C TYR A 114 1.28 1.88 8.89
N PHE A 115 1.99 2.47 7.93
CA PHE A 115 3.39 2.16 7.68
C PHE A 115 4.32 3.01 8.53
N PRO A 116 5.54 2.52 8.84
CA PRO A 116 6.54 3.35 9.50
C PRO A 116 6.86 4.56 8.61
N TYR A 117 7.00 5.72 9.24
CA TYR A 117 7.18 6.97 8.53
C TYR A 117 8.27 7.86 9.15
N LYS A 118 9.13 8.40 8.31
CA LYS A 118 10.03 9.50 8.64
C LYS A 118 10.14 10.44 7.44
N ALA A 119 9.92 11.73 7.66
CA ALA A 119 9.98 12.73 6.60
C ALA A 119 11.39 12.81 6.02
N LEU A 120 11.51 12.67 4.70
CA LEU A 120 12.76 12.84 3.98
C LEU A 120 13.15 14.32 3.82
N ASP A 121 12.15 15.19 3.71
CA ASP A 121 12.31 16.62 3.49
C ASP A 121 11.46 17.48 4.45
N THR A 122 11.57 18.80 4.31
CA THR A 122 10.84 19.78 5.16
C THR A 122 9.34 19.79 4.91
N ASP A 123 8.91 19.38 3.72
CA ASP A 123 7.50 19.42 3.31
C ASP A 123 6.76 18.18 3.82
N GLY A 124 7.51 17.12 4.18
CA GLY A 124 6.97 15.93 4.81
C GLY A 124 6.12 15.11 3.87
N ASN A 125 6.36 15.15 2.56
CA ASN A 125 5.61 14.35 1.61
C ASN A 125 6.26 12.97 1.42
N ASP A 126 7.59 12.96 1.29
CA ASP A 126 8.34 11.73 1.06
C ASP A 126 8.71 11.03 2.38
N ASN A 127 8.58 9.71 2.38
CA ASN A 127 8.90 8.79 3.46
C ASN A 127 10.29 8.19 3.23
N GLU A 128 11.26 8.55 4.08
CA GLU A 128 12.63 8.04 4.06
C GLU A 128 12.71 6.51 4.15
N TYR A 129 11.70 5.87 4.76
CA TYR A 129 11.67 4.41 4.94
C TYR A 129 11.10 3.64 3.74
N GLN A 130 10.48 4.33 2.78
CA GLN A 130 9.95 3.69 1.58
C GLN A 130 11.04 3.58 0.51
N SER A 131 11.23 2.39 -0.05
CA SER A 131 12.07 2.16 -1.22
C SER A 131 11.37 1.21 -2.18
N SER A 132 11.62 1.36 -3.47
CA SER A 132 11.00 0.54 -4.50
C SER A 132 11.89 0.34 -5.71
N LYS A 133 11.69 -0.78 -6.42
CA LYS A 133 12.34 -1.04 -7.71
C LYS A 133 11.48 -1.94 -8.59
N VAL A 134 11.75 -1.94 -9.89
CA VAL A 134 11.13 -2.87 -10.83
C VAL A 134 12.20 -3.81 -11.35
N VAL A 135 11.92 -5.11 -11.31
CA VAL A 135 12.75 -6.18 -11.89
C VAL A 135 11.81 -7.13 -12.61
N ASP A 136 12.12 -7.45 -13.87
CA ASP A 136 11.30 -8.34 -14.73
C ASP A 136 9.79 -8.01 -14.66
N ASP A 137 9.46 -6.74 -14.91
CA ASP A 137 8.10 -6.21 -14.90
C ASP A 137 7.33 -6.35 -13.56
N THR A 138 8.01 -6.75 -12.48
CA THR A 138 7.44 -6.82 -11.13
C THR A 138 7.93 -5.65 -10.29
N LEU A 139 7.00 -4.92 -9.65
CA LEU A 139 7.32 -3.88 -8.69
C LEU A 139 7.52 -4.48 -7.30
N TYR A 140 8.66 -4.15 -6.70
CA TYR A 140 8.99 -4.46 -5.32
C TYR A 140 8.91 -3.19 -4.51
N ILE A 141 8.19 -3.22 -3.39
CA ILE A 141 8.10 -2.11 -2.44
C ILE A 141 8.52 -2.62 -1.06
N VAL A 142 9.41 -1.87 -0.42
CA VAL A 142 9.81 -2.07 0.98
C VAL A 142 9.57 -0.79 1.74
N ILE A 143 8.84 -0.87 2.86
CA ILE A 143 8.70 0.24 3.81
C ILE A 143 9.22 -0.24 5.15
N ASP A 144 10.49 0.06 5.45
CA ASP A 144 11.23 -0.51 6.59
C ASP A 144 12.25 0.52 7.11
N PRO A 145 12.31 0.78 8.44
CA PRO A 145 13.28 1.73 9.01
C PRO A 145 14.75 1.31 8.91
N HIS A 146 15.03 0.06 8.53
CA HIS A 146 16.35 -0.55 8.66
C HIS A 146 16.88 -1.19 7.39
N LYS A 147 16.03 -1.50 6.41
CA LYS A 147 16.43 -2.22 5.20
C LYS A 147 15.82 -1.61 3.94
N ASP A 148 16.62 -1.45 2.90
CA ASP A 148 16.13 -0.98 1.62
C ASP A 148 15.74 -2.14 0.67
N VAL A 149 15.02 -1.81 -0.40
CA VAL A 149 14.54 -2.76 -1.41
C VAL A 149 15.67 -3.60 -2.03
N ASN A 150 16.89 -3.05 -2.18
CA ASN A 150 18.03 -3.77 -2.75
C ASN A 150 18.67 -4.75 -1.75
N GLU A 151 18.56 -4.49 -0.45
CA GLU A 151 18.97 -5.45 0.59
C GLU A 151 17.99 -6.61 0.73
N ILE A 152 16.68 -6.35 0.55
CA ILE A 152 15.64 -7.37 0.65
C ILE A 152 15.56 -8.23 -0.62
N TYR A 153 15.62 -7.57 -1.78
CA TYR A 153 15.51 -8.20 -3.09
C TYR A 153 16.81 -7.93 -3.87
N PRO A 154 17.92 -8.62 -3.58
CA PRO A 154 19.18 -8.40 -4.30
C PRO A 154 19.04 -8.79 -5.79
N GLU A 155 19.70 -8.06 -6.68
CA GLU A 155 19.88 -8.51 -8.07
C GLU A 155 20.88 -9.68 -8.05
N ASN A 156 20.49 -10.82 -8.61
CA ASN A 156 21.38 -11.98 -8.78
C ASN A 156 22.25 -11.83 -10.02
#